data_AF-A0A948QAK3-F1
#
_entry.id   AF-A0A948QAK3-F1
#
_cell.length_a   1.000
_cell.length_b   1.000
_cell.length_c   1.000
_cell.angle_alpha   90.00
_cell.angle_beta   90.00
_cell.angle_gamma   90.00
#
_symmetry.space_group_name_H-M   'P 1'
#
loop_
_entity.id
_entity.type
_entity.pdbx_description
1 polymer ?
#
loop_
_entity_poly.entity_id
_entity_poly.type
_entity_poly.pdbx_seq_one_letter_code
_entity_poly.pdbx_strand_id
1 'polypeptide(L)'
;MKKTLILIAGLFCLTAANVFAVENVSFRLKGMHGDFEGLVKDEYTDMMYMPYNILEIDGYRLYTNLSNLSTGTTGTEMALDETAFSANQYLIGGVAPFGGFGKLGFIYGADSSLTPQTIRDESGASIGYTGEYEYIDDDKANSTYDRTYGKAERETLKSDISYLLGFQPVDVIKFGFLLNFSSDEDITTNDYSDRNNSLTPGVTNYSLVTSNVITGAPETYITLGPAVELQVNDKLTIGGMLGIILGEKEYGDSATQSWYSTPNFSGWWNSYDGWINSTCTYSRVDTSGKIGKPEGTGFELKGMGKYVVSDNLKLRGIFDYQSRSLSGNVITPGVISSIDGELGAGGWINDPVEGWIYVSDWVATETVKYDLTRSGDMTIKTNSIALGAGFENQMNKDLMLTMAIKYSVEEEQTDYSRDGVYRVNDVPTSYLSNIQDMEKDTVTNLILPIGMEYKANKWMTLRMGASHKITTTESEDRTTTTNYAATYPVKTVTTVMTTVDPKSTTIVRDTDYSFGAGFKVTDNLQIDLLNFTNLTDMSFWKLSATLKFYGNSETSSGRSSKINTNDGAELKKKYWTKAVREYNKANYEKAISYWEKILDIDPGHKASLQRIEQAQKMMKNYE
;
A
#
# COMPACT_ATOMS: atom_id res chain seq x y z
N MET A 1 -20.92 -2.86 34.75
CA MET A 1 -21.10 -3.68 33.53
C MET A 1 -20.78 -2.92 32.24
N LYS A 2 -21.48 -1.84 31.82
CA LYS A 2 -21.14 -1.13 30.56
C LYS A 2 -19.68 -0.64 30.44
N LYS A 3 -19.13 -0.06 31.51
CA LYS A 3 -17.71 0.37 31.54
C LYS A 3 -16.71 -0.79 31.49
N THR A 4 -17.07 -1.93 32.08
CA THR A 4 -16.25 -3.15 32.12
C THR A 4 -16.25 -3.86 30.76
N LEU A 5 -17.38 -3.87 30.05
CA LEU A 5 -17.50 -4.45 28.71
C LEU A 5 -16.69 -3.66 27.66
N ILE A 6 -16.67 -2.33 27.76
CA ILE A 6 -15.86 -1.45 26.88
C ILE A 6 -14.36 -1.66 27.15
N LEU A 7 -13.96 -1.81 28.42
CA LEU A 7 -12.57 -2.05 28.78
C LEU A 7 -12.11 -3.45 28.38
N ILE A 8 -12.97 -4.47 28.50
CA ILE A 8 -12.69 -5.85 28.06
C ILE A 8 -12.67 -5.93 26.53
N ALA A 9 -13.56 -5.25 25.80
CA ALA A 9 -13.49 -5.17 24.33
C ALA A 9 -12.22 -4.45 23.87
N GLY A 10 -11.81 -3.37 24.55
CA GLY A 10 -10.53 -2.70 24.30
C GLY A 10 -9.32 -3.59 24.61
N LEU A 11 -9.35 -4.39 25.69
CA LEU A 11 -8.26 -5.30 26.06
C LEU A 11 -8.21 -6.56 25.16
N PHE A 12 -9.35 -7.04 24.66
CA PHE A 12 -9.42 -8.14 23.70
C PHE A 12 -8.89 -7.73 22.32
N CYS A 13 -9.10 -6.48 21.89
CA CYS A 13 -8.47 -5.94 20.69
C CYS A 13 -6.94 -5.76 20.83
N LEU A 14 -6.43 -5.57 22.05
CA LEU A 14 -4.99 -5.43 22.33
C LEU A 14 -4.23 -6.76 22.41
N THR A 15 -4.92 -7.90 22.50
CA THR A 15 -4.29 -9.23 22.70
C THR A 15 -4.44 -10.18 21.51
N ALA A 16 -5.15 -9.77 20.46
CA ALA A 16 -5.22 -10.46 19.17
C ALA A 16 -4.44 -9.64 18.10
N ALA A 17 -3.17 -9.37 18.37
CA ALA A 17 -2.27 -8.74 17.41
C ALA A 17 -1.57 -9.83 16.60
N ASN A 18 -2.20 -10.26 15.52
CA ASN A 18 -1.49 -10.86 14.38
C ASN A 18 -1.97 -10.12 13.12
N VAL A 19 -1.05 -9.31 12.59
CA VAL A 19 -0.75 -8.91 11.20
C VAL A 19 -1.90 -8.58 10.25
N PHE A 20 -2.21 -7.30 9.97
CA PHE A 20 -3.16 -6.82 8.92
C PHE A 20 -3.06 -5.24 8.66
N ALA A 21 -3.12 -4.69 7.40
CA ALA A 21 -3.31 -3.29 6.76
C ALA A 21 -4.64 -2.48 6.48
N VAL A 22 -4.62 -1.15 6.60
CA VAL A 22 -5.80 -0.26 6.35
C VAL A 22 -5.92 0.19 4.90
N GLU A 23 -7.13 0.07 4.33
CA GLU A 23 -7.49 0.84 3.14
C GLU A 23 -7.99 2.24 3.51
N ASN A 24 -7.40 3.27 2.92
CA ASN A 24 -7.78 4.66 3.22
C ASN A 24 -9.03 5.15 2.48
N VAL A 25 -9.56 4.35 1.52
CA VAL A 25 -10.69 4.74 0.67
C VAL A 25 -11.94 3.92 0.96
N SER A 26 -13.08 4.60 1.16
CA SER A 26 -14.35 3.95 1.46
C SER A 26 -14.92 3.16 0.29
N PHE A 27 -15.79 2.19 0.62
CA PHE A 27 -16.53 1.44 -0.40
C PHE A 27 -17.43 2.33 -1.26
N ARG A 28 -17.98 3.41 -0.69
CA ARG A 28 -18.75 4.37 -1.48
C ARG A 28 -17.90 5.02 -2.57
N LEU A 29 -16.70 5.51 -2.23
CA LEU A 29 -15.81 6.13 -3.21
C LEU A 29 -15.29 5.10 -4.21
N LYS A 30 -14.90 3.91 -3.76
CA LYS A 30 -14.51 2.82 -4.67
C LYS A 30 -15.58 2.48 -5.70
N GLY A 31 -16.87 2.58 -5.35
CA GLY A 31 -17.96 2.41 -6.31
C GLY A 31 -18.03 3.51 -7.39
N MET A 32 -17.46 4.69 -7.12
CA MET A 32 -17.29 5.79 -8.07
C MET A 32 -15.87 5.93 -8.63
N HIS A 33 -14.93 5.07 -8.21
CA HIS A 33 -13.47 5.12 -8.37
C HIS A 33 -12.68 5.68 -7.17
N GLY A 34 -11.60 4.99 -6.77
CA GLY A 34 -10.79 5.35 -5.60
C GLY A 34 -9.97 6.65 -5.72
N ASP A 35 -9.64 7.04 -6.95
CA ASP A 35 -8.90 8.28 -7.26
C ASP A 35 -9.61 9.59 -6.88
N PHE A 36 -10.87 9.50 -6.44
CA PHE A 36 -11.60 10.62 -5.85
C PHE A 36 -11.23 10.93 -4.39
N GLU A 37 -10.28 10.20 -3.80
CA GLU A 37 -9.74 10.45 -2.46
C GLU A 37 -9.42 11.94 -2.23
N GLY A 38 -10.01 12.53 -1.19
CA GLY A 38 -9.88 13.96 -0.85
C GLY A 38 -10.61 14.94 -1.79
N LEU A 39 -10.94 14.51 -3.01
CA LEU A 39 -11.58 15.33 -4.06
C LEU A 39 -13.10 15.28 -4.03
N VAL A 40 -13.69 14.23 -3.44
CA VAL A 40 -15.14 14.06 -3.25
C VAL A 40 -15.44 13.86 -1.78
N LYS A 41 -16.56 14.43 -1.30
CA LYS A 41 -16.93 14.27 0.11
C LYS A 41 -17.19 12.80 0.43
N ASP A 42 -16.53 12.29 1.47
CA ASP A 42 -16.76 10.95 1.97
C ASP A 42 -16.40 10.83 3.45
N GLU A 43 -17.32 10.31 4.28
CA GLU A 43 -17.15 10.29 5.75
C GLU A 43 -15.88 9.56 6.19
N TYR A 44 -15.59 8.40 5.58
CA TYR A 44 -14.46 7.56 5.97
C TYR A 44 -13.15 8.10 5.41
N THR A 45 -13.12 8.31 4.09
CA THR A 45 -11.91 8.71 3.37
C THR A 45 -11.46 10.12 3.78
N ASP A 46 -12.39 11.06 3.97
CA ASP A 46 -12.05 12.42 4.40
C ASP A 46 -11.44 12.43 5.81
N MET A 47 -11.81 11.49 6.70
CA MET A 47 -11.25 11.42 8.07
C MET A 47 -9.83 10.86 8.08
N MET A 48 -9.53 9.89 7.21
CA MET A 48 -8.19 9.32 7.07
C MET A 48 -7.25 10.34 6.41
N TYR A 49 -7.75 11.08 5.41
CA TYR A 49 -6.97 12.12 4.74
C TYR A 49 -6.74 13.35 5.63
N MET A 50 -7.75 13.78 6.40
CA MET A 50 -7.69 14.93 7.30
C MET A 50 -8.40 14.63 8.63
N PRO A 51 -7.66 14.36 9.72
CA PRO A 51 -8.22 13.79 10.96
C PRO A 51 -9.25 14.68 11.66
N TYR A 52 -9.32 15.99 11.37
CA TYR A 52 -10.37 16.86 11.90
C TYR A 52 -11.77 16.52 11.34
N ASN A 53 -11.87 15.83 10.19
CA ASN A 53 -13.15 15.44 9.61
C ASN A 53 -13.86 14.35 10.42
N ILE A 54 -13.19 13.70 11.39
CA ILE A 54 -13.84 12.81 12.35
C ILE A 54 -15.01 13.50 13.07
N LEU A 55 -14.93 14.82 13.24
CA LEU A 55 -15.96 15.66 13.85
C LEU A 55 -17.24 15.74 13.03
N GLU A 56 -17.23 15.42 11.74
CA GLU A 56 -18.42 15.38 10.88
C GLU A 56 -19.23 14.08 11.04
N ILE A 57 -18.71 13.08 11.77
CA ILE A 57 -19.33 11.75 11.86
C ILE A 57 -20.34 11.67 13.00
N ASP A 58 -21.64 11.65 12.71
CA ASP A 58 -22.66 11.65 13.77
C ASP A 58 -22.70 10.36 14.59
N GLY A 59 -22.86 10.48 15.91
CA GLY A 59 -23.03 9.33 16.81
C GLY A 59 -21.82 8.39 16.84
N TYR A 60 -22.10 7.09 16.95
CA TYR A 60 -21.09 6.03 16.88
C TYR A 60 -21.09 5.40 15.49
N ARG A 61 -19.90 5.07 15.00
CA ARG A 61 -19.70 4.27 13.79
C ARG A 61 -18.88 3.03 14.13
N LEU A 62 -19.27 1.91 13.53
CA LEU A 62 -18.44 0.72 13.41
C LEU A 62 -18.34 0.42 11.92
N TYR A 63 -17.11 0.51 11.41
CA TYR A 63 -16.74 0.15 10.06
C TYR A 63 -16.25 -1.28 10.08
N THR A 64 -16.86 -2.12 9.24
CA THR A 64 -16.39 -3.48 9.00
C THR A 64 -16.33 -3.71 7.51
N ASN A 65 -15.18 -4.14 7.02
CA ASN A 65 -15.13 -4.81 5.73
C ASN A 65 -15.32 -6.31 6.00
N LEU A 66 -16.41 -6.87 5.49
CA LEU A 66 -16.70 -8.30 5.58
C LEU A 66 -16.21 -9.02 4.31
N SER A 67 -15.29 -8.43 3.54
CA SER A 67 -14.73 -9.07 2.35
C SER A 67 -13.89 -10.27 2.75
N ASN A 68 -14.55 -11.41 2.78
CA ASN A 68 -13.95 -12.74 2.78
C ASN A 68 -14.92 -13.76 2.17
N LEU A 69 -15.44 -13.45 0.97
CA LEU A 69 -16.27 -14.39 0.20
C LEU A 69 -15.66 -14.61 -1.18
N SER A 70 -14.53 -15.33 -1.16
CA SER A 70 -13.78 -15.91 -2.27
C SER A 70 -13.18 -14.92 -3.25
N THR A 71 -11.98 -15.18 -3.71
CA THR A 71 -11.32 -14.46 -4.82
C THR A 71 -10.70 -15.52 -5.74
N GLY A 72 -11.47 -16.56 -6.06
CA GLY A 72 -11.06 -17.66 -6.94
C GLY A 72 -12.02 -17.92 -8.09
N THR A 73 -11.46 -17.99 -9.30
CA THR A 73 -12.13 -18.25 -10.59
C THR A 73 -12.63 -19.70 -10.77
N THR A 74 -12.45 -20.58 -9.77
CA THR A 74 -12.69 -22.03 -9.90
C THR A 74 -13.74 -22.61 -8.95
N GLY A 75 -14.38 -21.80 -8.09
CA GLY A 75 -15.56 -22.23 -7.32
C GLY A 75 -15.30 -23.34 -6.28
N THR A 76 -14.04 -23.57 -5.90
CA THR A 76 -13.65 -24.61 -4.92
C THR A 76 -12.87 -24.09 -3.71
N GLU A 77 -12.77 -22.78 -3.50
CA GLU A 77 -12.02 -22.24 -2.36
C GLU A 77 -12.70 -22.55 -1.02
N MET A 78 -11.98 -23.29 -0.18
CA MET A 78 -12.15 -23.27 1.27
C MET A 78 -11.40 -22.05 1.80
N ALA A 79 -11.89 -21.40 2.86
CA ALA A 79 -11.07 -20.43 3.58
C ALA A 79 -9.74 -21.10 3.94
N LEU A 80 -8.61 -20.55 3.47
CA LEU A 80 -7.23 -21.08 3.59
C LEU A 80 -6.73 -22.04 2.48
N ASP A 81 -7.27 -22.03 1.25
CA ASP A 81 -6.68 -22.77 0.11
C ASP A 81 -5.54 -21.97 -0.56
N GLU A 82 -4.42 -22.64 -0.84
CA GLU A 82 -3.12 -22.06 -1.27
C GLU A 82 -3.06 -21.77 -2.78
N THR A 83 -4.13 -21.98 -3.55
CA THR A 83 -4.03 -22.19 -5.00
C THR A 83 -4.61 -21.10 -5.90
N ALA A 84 -5.21 -20.02 -5.36
CA ALA A 84 -5.74 -18.92 -6.18
C ALA A 84 -5.62 -17.55 -5.51
N PHE A 85 -5.67 -16.50 -6.35
CA PHE A 85 -5.38 -15.09 -6.07
C PHE A 85 -6.20 -14.48 -4.92
N SER A 86 -5.90 -14.82 -3.67
CA SER A 86 -6.58 -14.21 -2.52
C SER A 86 -5.90 -12.89 -2.14
N ALA A 87 -6.54 -11.77 -2.48
CA ALA A 87 -6.28 -10.48 -1.85
C ALA A 87 -7.26 -10.32 -0.67
N ASN A 88 -6.83 -10.70 0.54
CA ASN A 88 -7.66 -10.63 1.73
C ASN A 88 -7.56 -9.23 2.33
N GLN A 89 -8.68 -8.52 2.26
CA GLN A 89 -8.79 -7.18 2.82
C GLN A 89 -9.67 -7.20 4.06
N TYR A 90 -9.15 -6.71 5.18
CA TYR A 90 -9.91 -6.59 6.42
C TYR A 90 -10.02 -5.11 6.79
N LEU A 91 -11.09 -4.73 7.48
CA LEU A 91 -11.20 -3.40 8.05
C LEU A 91 -12.05 -3.54 9.29
N ILE A 92 -11.53 -3.15 10.43
CA ILE A 92 -12.29 -2.99 11.65
C ILE A 92 -11.90 -1.67 12.30
N GLY A 93 -12.90 -0.83 12.51
CA GLY A 93 -12.65 0.45 13.10
C GLY A 93 -13.93 1.11 13.55
N GLY A 94 -13.80 2.19 14.29
CA GLY A 94 -14.97 2.91 14.75
C GLY A 94 -14.64 4.30 15.22
N VAL A 95 -15.69 5.09 15.30
CA VAL A 95 -15.65 6.45 15.82
C VAL A 95 -16.69 6.55 16.91
N ALA A 96 -16.32 7.20 18.01
CA ALA A 96 -17.19 7.39 19.16
C ALA A 96 -17.05 8.82 19.71
N PRO A 97 -18.14 9.42 20.24
CA PRO A 97 -18.05 10.63 21.03
C PRO A 97 -17.16 10.42 22.26
N PHE A 98 -16.26 11.38 22.54
CA PHE A 98 -15.31 11.30 23.63
C PHE A 98 -15.51 12.45 24.63
N GLY A 99 -16.10 12.14 25.78
CA GLY A 99 -16.19 13.04 26.94
C GLY A 99 -16.92 14.36 26.73
N GLY A 100 -17.64 14.55 25.62
CA GLY A 100 -18.23 15.84 25.23
C GLY A 100 -17.21 16.87 24.70
N PHE A 101 -15.93 16.51 24.64
CA PHE A 101 -14.85 17.37 24.13
C PHE A 101 -14.65 17.20 22.63
N GLY A 102 -15.00 16.03 22.09
CA GLY A 102 -14.72 15.71 20.71
C GLY A 102 -15.10 14.29 20.36
N LYS A 103 -14.37 13.70 19.41
CA LYS A 103 -14.53 12.32 18.94
C LYS A 103 -13.19 11.62 18.93
N LEU A 104 -13.22 10.34 19.30
CA LEU A 104 -12.09 9.43 19.21
C LEU A 104 -12.41 8.39 18.14
N GLY A 105 -11.42 8.10 17.31
CA GLY A 105 -11.48 7.09 16.27
C GLY A 105 -10.33 6.10 16.42
N PHE A 106 -10.60 4.87 16.05
CA PHE A 106 -9.62 3.81 15.91
C PHE A 106 -9.93 3.07 14.63
N ILE A 107 -8.95 2.93 13.74
CA ILE A 107 -9.07 2.17 12.50
C ILE A 107 -7.91 1.21 12.42
N TYR A 108 -8.23 -0.04 12.12
CA TYR A 108 -7.32 -1.11 11.77
C TYR A 108 -7.84 -1.76 10.50
N GLY A 109 -6.98 -2.23 9.61
CA GLY A 109 -7.42 -3.04 8.47
C GLY A 109 -6.44 -4.14 8.17
N ALA A 110 -6.75 -5.04 7.21
CA ALA A 110 -5.82 -5.77 6.33
C ALA A 110 -5.74 -5.49 4.85
N ASP A 111 -4.54 -5.67 4.31
CA ASP A 111 -4.35 -6.23 2.98
C ASP A 111 -3.24 -7.29 3.02
N SER A 112 -3.60 -8.53 2.67
CA SER A 112 -2.66 -9.56 2.29
C SER A 112 -2.94 -9.98 0.87
N SER A 113 -1.92 -10.01 0.02
CA SER A 113 -2.07 -10.50 -1.35
C SER A 113 -1.03 -11.56 -1.64
N LEU A 114 -1.51 -12.68 -2.18
CA LEU A 114 -0.66 -13.68 -2.82
C LEU A 114 -0.72 -13.39 -4.33
N THR A 115 0.35 -12.78 -4.84
CA THR A 115 0.52 -12.54 -6.28
C THR A 115 1.51 -13.54 -6.83
N PRO A 116 1.07 -14.49 -7.65
CA PRO A 116 2.00 -15.38 -8.30
C PRO A 116 2.86 -14.60 -9.31
N GLN A 117 4.16 -14.88 -9.31
CA GLN A 117 5.13 -14.17 -10.14
C GLN A 117 5.25 -14.85 -11.52
N THR A 118 5.50 -14.05 -12.55
CA THR A 118 5.83 -14.59 -13.88
C THR A 118 7.30 -14.94 -13.91
N ILE A 119 7.62 -16.23 -13.96
CA ILE A 119 9.00 -16.69 -14.06
C ILE A 119 9.45 -16.47 -15.50
N ARG A 120 10.64 -15.88 -15.65
CA ARG A 120 11.31 -15.72 -16.95
C ARG A 120 12.52 -16.62 -16.99
N ASP A 121 12.77 -17.22 -18.15
CA ASP A 121 13.99 -17.99 -18.39
C ASP A 121 15.21 -17.06 -18.57
N GLU A 122 16.38 -17.66 -18.76
CA GLU A 122 17.64 -16.94 -19.02
C GLU A 122 17.59 -16.03 -20.26
N SER A 123 16.65 -16.28 -21.18
CA SER A 123 16.42 -15.45 -22.38
C SER A 123 15.42 -14.32 -22.14
N GLY A 124 14.83 -14.23 -20.94
CA GLY A 124 13.80 -13.27 -20.58
C GLY A 124 12.38 -13.65 -21.06
N ALA A 125 12.19 -14.85 -21.62
CA ALA A 125 10.90 -15.37 -22.04
C ALA A 125 10.13 -15.93 -20.84
N SER A 126 8.83 -15.67 -20.76
CA SER A 126 7.99 -16.22 -19.68
C SER A 126 7.85 -17.74 -19.82
N ILE A 127 8.23 -18.50 -18.79
CA ILE A 127 8.24 -19.99 -18.82
C ILE A 127 6.92 -20.60 -18.30
N GLY A 128 5.98 -19.78 -17.83
CA GLY A 128 4.68 -20.27 -17.35
C GLY A 128 3.87 -19.22 -16.60
N TYR A 129 2.58 -19.48 -16.45
CA TYR A 129 1.69 -18.71 -15.59
C TYR A 129 1.54 -19.44 -14.25
N THR A 130 2.00 -18.79 -13.18
CA THR A 130 1.48 -18.82 -11.80
C THR A 130 1.23 -20.18 -11.12
N GLY A 131 1.95 -20.47 -10.03
CA GLY A 131 1.76 -21.64 -9.16
C GLY A 131 2.89 -22.68 -9.26
N GLU A 132 2.67 -23.89 -8.75
CA GLU A 132 3.53 -25.04 -9.05
C GLU A 132 3.48 -25.29 -10.56
N TYR A 133 4.63 -25.16 -11.24
CA TYR A 133 4.75 -25.48 -12.66
C TYR A 133 5.73 -26.62 -12.88
N GLU A 134 5.43 -27.39 -13.91
CA GLU A 134 6.32 -28.38 -14.48
C GLU A 134 6.56 -27.99 -15.93
N TYR A 135 7.77 -27.50 -16.22
CA TYR A 135 8.22 -27.26 -17.59
C TYR A 135 9.03 -28.47 -18.05
N ILE A 136 8.61 -29.11 -19.14
CA ILE A 136 9.36 -30.19 -19.78
C ILE A 136 9.84 -29.66 -21.13
N ASP A 137 11.15 -29.44 -21.28
CA ASP A 137 11.76 -29.23 -22.58
C ASP A 137 12.22 -30.58 -23.15
N ASP A 138 11.71 -30.91 -24.33
CA ASP A 138 12.01 -32.15 -25.04
C ASP A 138 12.91 -31.79 -26.22
N ASP A 139 14.22 -31.69 -25.97
CA ASP A 139 15.20 -31.46 -27.03
C ASP A 139 15.41 -32.77 -27.82
N LYS A 140 14.51 -32.98 -28.79
CA LYS A 140 14.49 -34.16 -29.67
C LYS A 140 15.79 -34.38 -30.43
N ALA A 141 16.64 -33.35 -30.59
CA ALA A 141 17.92 -33.50 -31.27
C ALA A 141 18.94 -34.28 -30.44
N ASN A 142 18.90 -34.16 -29.11
CA ASN A 142 19.90 -34.72 -28.21
C ASN A 142 19.38 -35.89 -27.36
N SER A 143 18.10 -36.26 -27.48
CA SER A 143 17.45 -37.26 -26.61
C SER A 143 17.54 -36.90 -25.12
N THR A 144 17.64 -35.60 -24.81
CA THR A 144 17.67 -35.07 -23.45
C THR A 144 16.31 -34.50 -23.09
N TYR A 145 15.80 -34.92 -21.94
CA TYR A 145 14.62 -34.32 -21.31
C TYR A 145 15.10 -33.41 -20.20
N ASP A 146 14.78 -32.11 -20.30
CA ASP A 146 14.94 -31.16 -19.20
C ASP A 146 13.59 -31.01 -18.52
N ARG A 147 13.55 -31.31 -17.22
CA ARG A 147 12.35 -31.12 -16.40
C ARG A 147 12.65 -30.12 -15.32
N THR A 148 11.97 -28.98 -15.35
CA THR A 148 12.07 -27.92 -14.36
C THR A 148 10.79 -27.87 -13.56
N TYR A 149 10.90 -28.13 -12.26
CA TYR A 149 9.82 -27.87 -11.31
C TYR A 149 10.07 -26.55 -10.62
N GLY A 150 9.05 -25.72 -10.52
CA GLY A 150 9.17 -24.60 -9.61
C GLY A 150 7.87 -24.06 -9.08
N LYS A 151 8.01 -23.19 -8.09
CA LYS A 151 6.93 -22.42 -7.49
C LYS A 151 7.48 -21.02 -7.29
N ALA A 152 6.73 -20.01 -7.71
CA ALA A 152 7.08 -18.59 -7.53
C ALA A 152 5.85 -17.83 -7.07
N GLU A 153 5.83 -17.49 -5.80
CA GLU A 153 4.75 -16.74 -5.15
C GLU A 153 5.35 -15.54 -4.45
N ARG A 154 4.72 -14.38 -4.60
CA ARG A 154 4.99 -13.19 -3.81
C ARG A 154 3.85 -12.99 -2.83
N GLU A 155 4.17 -13.03 -1.54
CA GLU A 155 3.23 -12.66 -0.49
C GLU A 155 3.52 -11.21 -0.08
N THR A 156 2.51 -10.36 -0.16
CA THR A 156 2.62 -8.99 0.36
C THR A 156 1.67 -8.87 1.52
N LEU A 157 2.20 -8.56 2.71
CA LEU A 157 1.43 -8.28 3.93
C LEU A 157 1.60 -6.82 4.29
N LYS A 158 0.59 -6.02 3.99
CA LYS A 158 0.57 -4.66 4.50
C LYS A 158 -0.10 -4.65 5.87
N SER A 159 0.23 -3.65 6.70
CA SER A 159 -0.28 -3.39 8.04
C SER A 159 -0.49 -1.90 8.35
N ASP A 160 -1.60 -1.51 8.97
CA ASP A 160 -1.83 -0.12 9.38
C ASP A 160 -2.74 -0.06 10.61
N ILE A 161 -2.40 0.82 11.54
CA ILE A 161 -3.17 1.12 12.73
C ILE A 161 -3.25 2.64 12.89
N SER A 162 -4.46 3.19 12.80
CA SER A 162 -4.68 4.64 12.92
C SER A 162 -5.50 4.97 14.16
N TYR A 163 -4.96 5.85 15.00
CA TYR A 163 -5.68 6.49 16.09
C TYR A 163 -5.98 7.94 15.71
N LEU A 164 -7.24 8.33 15.87
CA LEU A 164 -7.76 9.62 15.45
C LEU A 164 -8.37 10.33 16.66
N LEU A 165 -8.04 11.60 16.87
CA LEU A 165 -8.69 12.44 17.87
C LEU A 165 -9.09 13.75 17.21
N GLY A 166 -10.38 14.11 17.29
CA GLY A 166 -10.87 15.40 16.82
C GLY A 166 -11.57 16.16 17.93
N PHE A 167 -11.37 17.48 17.99
CA PHE A 167 -12.11 18.37 18.88
C PHE A 167 -12.33 19.74 18.25
N GLN A 168 -13.42 20.42 18.65
CA GLN A 168 -13.84 21.70 18.06
C GLN A 168 -14.02 22.73 19.18
N PRO A 169 -13.01 23.54 19.49
CA PRO A 169 -13.09 24.49 20.60
C PRO A 169 -13.99 25.68 20.29
N VAL A 170 -14.15 26.03 19.00
CA VAL A 170 -15.04 27.09 18.51
C VAL A 170 -15.68 26.68 17.18
N ASP A 171 -16.82 27.28 16.82
CA ASP A 171 -17.61 26.88 15.64
C ASP A 171 -16.83 26.89 14.32
N VAL A 172 -15.86 27.80 14.17
CA VAL A 172 -15.13 28.03 12.92
C VAL A 172 -13.79 27.29 12.83
N ILE A 173 -13.32 26.64 13.90
CA ILE A 173 -12.04 25.94 13.92
C ILE A 173 -12.21 24.51 14.42
N LYS A 174 -11.79 23.54 13.61
CA LYS A 174 -11.69 22.13 14.01
C LYS A 174 -10.24 21.71 14.15
N PHE A 175 -9.94 20.90 15.15
CA PHE A 175 -8.63 20.25 15.30
C PHE A 175 -8.77 18.75 15.14
N GLY A 176 -7.75 18.14 14.56
CA GLY A 176 -7.59 16.71 14.38
C GLY A 176 -6.17 16.29 14.73
N PHE A 177 -6.01 15.06 15.19
CA PHE A 177 -4.73 14.43 15.44
C PHE A 177 -4.78 13.01 14.88
N LEU A 178 -3.78 12.67 14.07
CA LEU A 178 -3.55 11.34 13.55
C LEU A 178 -2.29 10.77 14.19
N LEU A 179 -2.38 9.56 14.71
CA LEU A 179 -1.24 8.68 14.96
C LEU A 179 -1.43 7.44 14.10
N ASN A 180 -0.61 7.29 13.06
CA ASN A 180 -0.65 6.14 12.16
C ASN A 180 0.61 5.29 12.34
N PHE A 181 0.43 3.99 12.50
CA PHE A 181 1.49 2.99 12.38
C PHE A 181 1.24 2.26 11.08
N SER A 182 2.22 2.17 10.19
CA SER A 182 2.15 1.42 8.93
C SER A 182 3.27 0.40 8.94
N SER A 183 3.02 -0.80 8.45
CA SER A 183 4.02 -1.83 8.16
C SER A 183 3.74 -2.33 6.75
N ASP A 184 4.75 -2.55 5.93
CA ASP A 184 4.63 -3.17 4.63
C ASP A 184 5.64 -4.29 4.59
N GLU A 185 5.23 -5.50 4.95
CA GLU A 185 6.04 -6.69 4.88
C GLU A 185 5.89 -7.28 3.47
N ASP A 186 6.78 -6.88 2.57
CA ASP A 186 7.00 -7.65 1.34
C ASP A 186 7.67 -8.98 1.73
N ILE A 187 6.90 -10.06 1.74
CA ILE A 187 7.35 -11.40 2.12
C ILE A 187 7.76 -12.18 0.86
N THR A 188 9.06 -12.52 0.83
CA THR A 188 9.73 -13.60 0.08
C THR A 188 9.11 -14.07 -1.24
N THR A 189 9.87 -13.91 -2.33
CA THR A 189 9.66 -14.71 -3.54
C THR A 189 10.42 -16.04 -3.39
N ASN A 190 9.79 -17.08 -2.88
CA ASN A 190 10.45 -18.38 -2.79
C ASN A 190 10.47 -19.06 -4.16
N ASP A 191 11.46 -18.76 -4.99
CA ASP A 191 11.71 -19.43 -6.26
C ASP A 191 12.40 -20.78 -6.03
N TYR A 192 11.61 -21.85 -5.89
CA TYR A 192 12.18 -23.19 -6.00
C TYR A 192 12.32 -23.52 -7.49
N SER A 193 13.51 -23.92 -7.95
CA SER A 193 13.72 -24.47 -9.29
C SER A 193 14.52 -25.76 -9.15
N ASP A 194 13.90 -26.91 -9.41
CA ASP A 194 14.62 -28.18 -9.49
C ASP A 194 14.78 -28.56 -10.96
N ARG A 195 16.02 -28.46 -11.47
CA ARG A 195 16.35 -28.77 -12.87
C ARG A 195 16.94 -30.18 -12.94
N ASN A 196 16.12 -31.12 -13.40
CA ASN A 196 16.54 -32.49 -13.64
C ASN A 196 16.92 -32.68 -15.12
N ASN A 197 18.22 -32.73 -15.42
CA ASN A 197 18.70 -33.09 -16.74
C ASN A 197 18.69 -34.63 -16.90
N SER A 198 17.86 -35.16 -17.79
CA SER A 198 17.71 -36.61 -18.00
C SER A 198 18.80 -37.22 -18.90
N LEU A 199 19.59 -38.10 -18.27
CA LEU A 199 19.98 -39.47 -18.68
C LEU A 199 20.15 -39.79 -20.17
N THR A 200 21.37 -39.62 -20.68
CA THR A 200 21.90 -40.57 -21.67
C THR A 200 22.39 -41.84 -20.95
N PRO A 201 22.21 -43.05 -21.51
CA PRO A 201 22.74 -44.29 -20.92
C PRO A 201 24.28 -44.24 -20.91
N GLY A 202 24.88 -43.77 -19.80
CA GLY A 202 26.33 -43.77 -19.62
C GLY A 202 26.90 -42.63 -18.77
N VAL A 203 26.17 -41.52 -18.57
CA VAL A 203 26.65 -40.38 -17.77
C VAL A 203 25.49 -39.72 -17.03
N THR A 204 25.45 -39.86 -15.70
CA THR A 204 24.51 -39.14 -14.84
C THR A 204 25.18 -37.91 -14.26
N ASN A 205 24.77 -36.72 -14.71
CA ASN A 205 25.04 -35.48 -14.01
C ASN A 205 23.73 -34.97 -13.43
N TYR A 206 23.69 -34.85 -12.11
CA TYR A 206 22.56 -34.24 -11.40
C TYR A 206 23.00 -32.84 -10.98
N SER A 207 22.25 -31.80 -11.38
CA SER A 207 22.48 -30.42 -10.99
C SER A 207 21.20 -29.81 -10.42
N LEU A 208 21.00 -29.95 -9.12
CA LEU A 208 19.96 -29.22 -8.39
C LEU A 208 20.42 -27.77 -8.21
N VAL A 209 19.65 -26.80 -8.70
CA VAL A 209 19.87 -25.35 -8.49
C VAL A 209 18.70 -24.78 -7.70
N THR A 210 18.69 -24.99 -6.38
CA THR A 210 17.76 -24.25 -5.53
C THR A 210 18.19 -22.79 -5.47
N SER A 211 17.30 -21.86 -5.83
CA SER A 211 17.52 -20.41 -5.77
C SER A 211 16.47 -19.75 -4.90
N ASN A 212 16.60 -19.82 -3.57
CA ASN A 212 15.70 -19.06 -2.71
C ASN A 212 16.09 -17.59 -2.77
N VAL A 213 15.26 -16.76 -3.41
CA VAL A 213 15.45 -15.32 -3.53
C VAL A 213 14.51 -14.62 -2.55
N ILE A 214 14.98 -14.37 -1.34
CA ILE A 214 14.23 -13.53 -0.41
C ILE A 214 14.45 -12.08 -0.84
N THR A 215 13.57 -11.56 -1.68
CA THR A 215 13.49 -10.13 -1.99
C THR A 215 12.30 -9.54 -1.23
N GLY A 216 12.60 -8.93 -0.10
CA GLY A 216 11.62 -8.23 0.71
C GLY A 216 12.30 -7.06 1.38
N ALA A 217 11.69 -5.89 1.30
CA ALA A 217 12.18 -4.72 2.01
C ALA A 217 11.12 -4.22 3.00
N PRO A 218 10.90 -4.92 4.13
CA PRO A 218 9.84 -4.55 5.05
C PRO A 218 9.97 -3.08 5.47
N GLU A 219 8.90 -2.31 5.31
CA GLU A 219 8.90 -0.89 5.66
C GLU A 219 7.98 -0.66 6.85
N THR A 220 8.46 -0.02 7.92
CA THR A 220 7.60 0.39 9.04
C THR A 220 7.64 1.90 9.20
N TYR A 221 6.46 2.53 9.30
CA TYR A 221 6.30 3.96 9.46
C TYR A 221 5.43 4.33 10.66
N ILE A 222 5.82 5.38 11.37
CA ILE A 222 5.01 6.03 12.40
C ILE A 222 4.77 7.47 11.97
N THR A 223 3.52 7.87 11.79
CA THR A 223 3.13 9.23 11.42
C THR A 223 2.37 9.91 12.55
N LEU A 224 2.82 11.10 12.94
CA LEU A 224 2.16 11.98 13.90
C LEU A 224 1.70 13.26 13.20
N GLY A 225 0.40 13.40 12.96
CA GLY A 225 -0.18 14.48 12.13
C GLY A 225 -1.25 15.30 12.86
N PRO A 226 -0.89 16.41 13.55
CA PRO A 226 -1.85 17.45 13.89
C PRO A 226 -2.43 18.10 12.61
N ALA A 227 -3.73 18.29 12.61
CA ALA A 227 -4.47 18.93 11.53
C ALA A 227 -5.42 20.00 12.06
N VAL A 228 -5.67 21.02 11.25
CA VAL A 228 -6.59 22.11 11.56
C VAL A 228 -7.46 22.42 10.34
N GLU A 229 -8.74 22.70 10.58
CA GLU A 229 -9.66 23.26 9.59
C GLU A 229 -10.13 24.63 10.07
N LEU A 230 -10.08 25.63 9.17
CA LEU A 230 -10.59 26.97 9.38
C LEU A 230 -11.71 27.25 8.37
N GLN A 231 -12.90 27.51 8.88
CA GLN A 231 -13.98 28.08 8.08
C GLN A 231 -13.73 29.57 7.88
N VAL A 232 -13.23 29.94 6.70
CA VAL A 232 -12.91 31.34 6.36
C VAL A 232 -14.19 32.15 6.20
N ASN A 233 -15.21 31.57 5.56
CA ASN A 233 -16.55 32.12 5.47
C ASN A 233 -17.58 31.01 5.23
N ASP A 234 -18.82 31.37 4.91
CA ASP A 234 -19.93 30.47 4.63
C ASP A 234 -19.72 29.58 3.39
N LYS A 235 -18.80 29.94 2.50
CA LYS A 235 -18.50 29.20 1.27
C LYS A 235 -17.13 28.56 1.24
N LEU A 236 -16.12 29.14 1.89
CA LEU A 236 -14.73 28.73 1.82
C LEU A 236 -14.26 28.16 3.15
N THR A 237 -13.73 26.95 3.07
CA THR A 237 -13.05 26.28 4.18
C THR A 237 -11.67 25.83 3.71
N ILE A 238 -10.66 26.03 4.55
CA ILE A 238 -9.29 25.60 4.29
C ILE A 238 -8.84 24.78 5.48
N GLY A 239 -8.22 23.64 5.22
CA GLY A 239 -7.57 22.86 6.26
C GLY A 239 -6.19 22.39 5.83
N GLY A 240 -5.41 21.96 6.80
CA GLY A 240 -4.09 21.41 6.57
C GLY A 240 -3.64 20.52 7.71
N MET A 241 -2.64 19.70 7.42
CA MET A 241 -2.00 18.78 8.35
C MET A 241 -0.49 18.85 8.17
N LEU A 242 0.25 18.84 9.28
CA LEU A 242 1.70 18.69 9.28
C LEU A 242 2.03 17.39 10.00
N GLY A 243 2.49 16.38 9.25
CA GLY A 243 2.93 15.09 9.77
C GLY A 243 4.44 15.04 9.99
N ILE A 244 4.87 14.38 11.07
CA ILE A 244 6.23 13.88 11.24
C ILE A 244 6.19 12.37 11.00
N ILE A 245 7.10 11.88 10.17
CA ILE A 245 7.22 10.46 9.84
C ILE A 245 8.52 9.92 10.42
N LEU A 246 8.45 8.81 11.14
CA LEU A 246 9.59 7.98 11.50
C LEU A 246 9.50 6.73 10.65
N GLY A 247 10.58 6.34 9.98
CA GLY A 247 10.58 5.21 9.07
C GLY A 247 11.79 4.32 9.27
N GLU A 248 11.59 3.03 9.07
CA GLU A 248 12.63 2.03 8.86
C GLU A 248 12.30 1.22 7.61
N LYS A 249 13.33 0.87 6.84
CA LYS A 249 13.21 -0.03 5.69
C LYS A 249 14.25 -1.11 5.89
N GLU A 250 13.82 -2.35 6.09
CA GLU A 250 14.72 -3.49 6.05
C GLU A 250 15.10 -3.74 4.60
N TYR A 251 16.34 -4.12 4.36
CA TYR A 251 16.82 -4.58 3.07
C TYR A 251 17.35 -5.97 3.33
N GLY A 252 16.69 -6.97 2.77
CA GLY A 252 17.14 -8.34 2.75
C GLY A 252 17.00 -8.81 1.32
N ASP A 253 18.12 -8.86 0.61
CA ASP A 253 18.23 -9.68 -0.58
C ASP A 253 19.09 -10.87 -0.19
N SER A 254 18.58 -12.09 -0.33
CA SER A 254 19.42 -13.27 -0.21
C SER A 254 19.08 -14.23 -1.33
N ALA A 255 20.06 -14.52 -2.18
CA ALA A 255 19.99 -15.60 -3.14
C ALA A 255 20.99 -16.68 -2.73
N THR A 256 20.49 -17.82 -2.26
CA THR A 256 21.34 -19.01 -2.12
C THR A 256 21.24 -19.80 -3.40
N GLN A 257 22.32 -19.89 -4.18
CA GLN A 257 22.43 -20.84 -5.29
C GLN A 257 23.33 -22.00 -4.86
N SER A 258 22.78 -23.21 -4.87
CA SER A 258 23.57 -24.42 -4.66
C SER A 258 23.77 -25.10 -6.00
N TRP A 259 25.00 -25.48 -6.33
CA TRP A 259 25.33 -26.26 -7.52
C TRP A 259 25.85 -27.62 -7.07
N TYR A 260 25.19 -28.67 -7.52
CA TYR A 260 25.68 -30.03 -7.40
C TYR A 260 26.26 -30.43 -8.75
N SER A 261 27.53 -30.84 -8.78
CA SER A 261 28.07 -31.50 -9.96
C SER A 261 28.74 -32.81 -9.55
N THR A 262 28.24 -33.90 -10.10
CA THR A 262 28.94 -35.18 -10.06
C THR A 262 29.93 -35.21 -11.23
N PRO A 263 31.22 -35.49 -11.02
CA PRO A 263 32.15 -35.60 -12.13
C PRO A 263 31.71 -36.72 -13.08
N ASN A 264 31.77 -36.44 -14.39
CA ASN A 264 31.52 -37.41 -15.46
C ASN A 264 32.32 -38.70 -15.21
N PHE A 265 31.62 -39.78 -14.88
CA PHE A 265 32.22 -41.10 -14.73
C PHE A 265 32.54 -41.71 -16.10
N SER A 266 33.60 -41.23 -16.75
CA SER A 266 34.15 -41.85 -17.96
C SER A 266 35.12 -42.99 -17.64
N GLY A 267 34.71 -43.91 -16.76
CA GLY A 267 35.47 -45.12 -16.48
C GLY A 267 35.13 -46.20 -17.50
N TRP A 268 36.07 -46.57 -18.38
CA TRP A 268 36.00 -47.86 -19.07
C TRP A 268 35.93 -48.97 -18.02
N TRP A 269 34.84 -49.73 -18.00
CA TRP A 269 34.61 -50.87 -17.11
C TRP A 269 35.65 -51.98 -17.39
N ASN A 270 36.84 -51.85 -16.81
CA ASN A 270 37.77 -52.95 -16.69
C ASN A 270 37.56 -53.59 -15.32
N SER A 271 37.33 -54.90 -15.33
CA SER A 271 36.77 -55.75 -14.28
C SER A 271 37.66 -55.99 -13.06
N TYR A 272 38.15 -54.94 -12.40
CA TYR A 272 38.90 -55.06 -11.15
C TYR A 272 38.14 -54.40 -9.98
N ASP A 273 37.98 -55.17 -8.88
CA ASP A 273 37.31 -54.86 -7.60
C ASP A 273 37.90 -53.66 -6.82
N GLY A 274 38.14 -52.53 -7.47
CA GLY A 274 38.56 -51.29 -6.83
C GLY A 274 37.36 -50.48 -6.37
N TRP A 275 37.30 -50.17 -5.07
CA TRP A 275 36.37 -49.17 -4.53
C TRP A 275 36.59 -47.84 -5.25
N ILE A 276 35.62 -47.41 -6.05
CA ILE A 276 35.72 -46.14 -6.76
C ILE A 276 35.11 -45.06 -5.87
N ASN A 277 35.97 -44.21 -5.30
CA ASN A 277 35.54 -43.01 -4.58
C ASN A 277 35.03 -41.99 -5.60
N SER A 278 33.72 -41.82 -5.68
CA SER A 278 33.12 -40.68 -6.40
C SER A 278 33.23 -39.44 -5.51
N THR A 279 34.15 -38.53 -5.82
CA THR A 279 34.18 -37.21 -5.19
C THR A 279 33.08 -36.35 -5.82
N CYS A 280 31.97 -36.16 -5.09
CA CYS A 280 30.98 -35.15 -5.46
C CYS A 280 31.60 -33.77 -5.17
N THR A 281 31.60 -32.85 -6.14
CA THR A 281 31.99 -31.47 -5.87
C THR A 281 30.72 -30.70 -5.51
N TYR A 282 30.61 -30.34 -4.23
CA TYR A 282 29.56 -29.44 -3.76
C TYR A 282 30.09 -28.01 -3.87
N SER A 283 29.42 -27.17 -4.65
CA SER A 283 29.67 -25.73 -4.68
C SER A 283 28.42 -25.01 -4.23
N ARG A 284 28.46 -24.48 -3.00
CA ARG A 284 27.44 -23.56 -2.53
C ARG A 284 27.94 -22.15 -2.80
N VAL A 285 27.15 -21.39 -3.56
CA VAL A 285 27.35 -19.95 -3.77
C VAL A 285 26.24 -19.26 -2.98
N ASP A 286 26.55 -18.89 -1.73
CA ASP A 286 25.69 -17.98 -1.00
C ASP A 286 25.99 -16.56 -1.51
N THR A 287 25.21 -16.12 -2.50
CA THR A 287 25.10 -14.69 -2.85
C THR A 287 24.00 -14.11 -1.98
N SER A 288 24.27 -14.03 -0.67
CA SER A 288 23.44 -13.14 0.14
C SER A 288 23.63 -11.73 -0.40
N GLY A 289 22.54 -11.13 -0.86
CA GLY A 289 22.49 -9.75 -1.27
C GLY A 289 22.60 -8.80 -0.07
N LYS A 290 22.25 -7.54 -0.29
CA LYS A 290 22.39 -6.48 0.70
C LYS A 290 21.51 -6.80 1.93
N ILE A 291 22.09 -6.69 3.12
CA ILE A 291 21.41 -6.83 4.41
C ILE A 291 21.63 -5.55 5.22
N GLY A 292 20.55 -4.84 5.55
CA GLY A 292 20.64 -3.68 6.43
C GLY A 292 19.28 -3.11 6.77
N LYS A 293 19.26 -2.14 7.67
CA LYS A 293 18.02 -1.52 8.15
C LYS A 293 18.20 0.00 8.20
N PRO A 294 18.22 0.69 7.05
CA PRO A 294 18.20 2.15 7.03
C PRO A 294 16.99 2.69 7.79
N GLU A 295 17.26 3.61 8.72
CA GLU A 295 16.28 4.29 9.54
C GLU A 295 16.32 5.77 9.23
N GLY A 296 15.22 6.47 9.46
CA GLY A 296 15.20 7.90 9.24
C GLY A 296 13.91 8.59 9.62
N THR A 297 13.86 9.85 9.23
CA THR A 297 12.73 10.71 9.51
C THR A 297 12.27 11.40 8.24
N GLY A 298 11.04 11.85 8.26
CA GLY A 298 10.42 12.57 7.19
C GLY A 298 9.34 13.50 7.70
N PHE A 299 8.73 14.22 6.78
CA PHE A 299 7.58 15.05 7.07
C PHE A 299 6.53 14.94 5.98
N GLU A 300 5.31 15.26 6.35
CA GLU A 300 4.13 15.26 5.50
C GLU A 300 3.44 16.60 5.63
N LEU A 301 2.99 17.18 4.52
CA LEU A 301 2.21 18.40 4.50
C LEU A 301 0.99 18.17 3.61
N LYS A 302 -0.18 18.12 4.22
CA LYS A 302 -1.45 18.07 3.50
C LYS A 302 -2.16 19.40 3.57
N GLY A 303 -2.83 19.77 2.49
CA GLY A 303 -3.71 20.93 2.38
C GLY A 303 -5.01 20.53 1.68
N MET A 304 -6.13 21.06 2.17
CA MET A 304 -7.44 20.85 1.56
C MET A 304 -8.21 22.16 1.52
N GLY A 305 -8.70 22.53 0.35
CA GLY A 305 -9.63 23.64 0.15
C GLY A 305 -11.01 23.12 -0.25
N LYS A 306 -12.07 23.64 0.38
CA LYS A 306 -13.46 23.38 0.02
C LYS A 306 -14.14 24.70 -0.33
N TYR A 307 -14.77 24.81 -1.49
CA TYR A 307 -15.53 25.99 -1.90
C TYR A 307 -16.95 25.62 -2.34
N VAL A 308 -17.95 26.16 -1.67
CA VAL A 308 -19.37 25.95 -1.98
C VAL A 308 -19.84 27.03 -2.96
N VAL A 309 -19.93 26.69 -4.24
CA VAL A 309 -20.41 27.61 -5.29
C VAL A 309 -21.91 27.85 -5.12
N SER A 310 -22.65 26.75 -4.93
CA SER A 310 -24.08 26.71 -4.64
C SER A 310 -24.39 25.50 -3.76
N ASP A 311 -25.64 25.36 -3.30
CA ASP A 311 -26.08 24.21 -2.49
C ASP A 311 -25.83 22.86 -3.18
N ASN A 312 -25.81 22.86 -4.53
CA ASN A 312 -25.62 21.67 -5.34
C ASN A 312 -24.22 21.52 -5.92
N LEU A 313 -23.41 22.60 -5.98
CA LEU A 313 -22.09 22.58 -6.60
C LEU A 313 -21.01 22.95 -5.61
N LYS A 314 -20.11 22.00 -5.34
CA LYS A 314 -18.96 22.17 -4.46
C LYS A 314 -17.68 21.90 -5.26
N LEU A 315 -16.66 22.71 -5.00
CA LEU A 315 -15.30 22.52 -5.50
C LEU A 315 -14.43 22.06 -4.34
N ARG A 316 -13.50 21.16 -4.63
CA ARG A 316 -12.47 20.69 -3.70
C ARG A 316 -11.11 20.76 -4.37
N GLY A 317 -10.11 21.15 -3.60
CA GLY A 317 -8.71 21.10 -4.01
C GLY A 317 -7.89 20.45 -2.91
N ILE A 318 -6.91 19.65 -3.31
CA ILE A 318 -5.96 18.99 -2.40
C ILE A 318 -4.53 19.32 -2.80
N PHE A 319 -3.68 19.34 -1.78
CA PHE A 319 -2.23 19.39 -1.85
C PHE A 319 -1.71 18.34 -0.89
N ASP A 320 -0.82 17.47 -1.36
CA ASP A 320 -0.15 16.49 -0.53
C ASP A 320 1.34 16.54 -0.86
N TYR A 321 2.18 16.58 0.15
CA TYR A 321 3.62 16.54 -0.01
C TYR A 321 4.21 15.68 1.09
N GLN A 322 5.01 14.70 0.72
CA GLN A 322 5.73 13.84 1.65
C GLN A 322 7.20 13.84 1.28
N SER A 323 8.07 13.90 2.28
CA SER A 323 9.51 13.74 2.09
C SER A 323 10.08 12.88 3.19
N ARG A 324 10.89 11.89 2.84
CA ARG A 324 11.54 10.97 3.77
C ARG A 324 12.98 10.76 3.34
N SER A 325 13.88 10.66 4.31
CA SER A 325 15.27 10.27 4.09
C SER A 325 15.62 9.20 5.12
N LEU A 326 15.81 7.98 4.65
CA LEU A 326 16.30 6.85 5.45
C LEU A 326 17.80 6.70 5.20
N SER A 327 18.57 6.39 6.22
CA SER A 327 20.00 6.13 6.10
C SER A 327 20.45 5.07 7.06
N GLY A 328 21.39 4.22 6.66
CA GLY A 328 21.96 3.22 7.54
C GLY A 328 23.07 2.42 6.88
N ASN A 329 23.76 1.65 7.70
CA ASN A 329 24.77 0.72 7.21
C ASN A 329 24.08 -0.50 6.61
N VAL A 330 24.54 -0.88 5.43
CA VAL A 330 24.10 -2.06 4.71
C VAL A 330 25.31 -2.92 4.44
N ILE A 331 25.22 -4.18 4.86
CA ILE A 331 26.22 -5.19 4.67
C ILE A 331 25.90 -5.89 3.35
N THR A 332 26.82 -5.89 2.40
CA THR A 332 26.80 -6.88 1.32
C THR A 332 27.70 -8.02 1.77
N PRO A 333 27.15 -9.18 2.17
CA PRO A 333 27.99 -10.29 2.56
C PRO A 333 28.82 -10.73 1.35
N GLY A 334 30.04 -11.21 1.63
CA GLY A 334 30.89 -11.75 0.58
C GLY A 334 30.26 -12.98 -0.05
N VAL A 335 30.53 -13.19 -1.34
CA VAL A 335 30.26 -14.49 -1.97
C VAL A 335 31.18 -15.51 -1.31
N ILE A 336 30.61 -16.40 -0.49
CA ILE A 336 31.35 -17.52 0.08
C ILE A 336 31.31 -18.63 -0.96
N SER A 337 32.35 -18.75 -1.77
CA SER A 337 32.60 -19.97 -2.54
C SER A 337 33.31 -20.96 -1.62
N SER A 338 32.58 -21.96 -1.13
CA SER A 338 33.21 -23.14 -0.50
C SER A 338 33.35 -24.24 -1.55
N ILE A 339 34.58 -24.71 -1.77
CA ILE A 339 34.86 -25.93 -2.52
C ILE A 339 35.14 -26.99 -1.48
N ASP A 340 34.11 -27.76 -1.11
CA ASP A 340 34.29 -28.90 -0.22
C ASP A 340 34.55 -30.14 -1.09
N GLY A 341 35.82 -30.54 -1.17
CA GLY A 341 36.24 -31.78 -1.83
C GLY A 341 37.44 -32.39 -1.13
N GLU A 342 37.38 -33.69 -0.82
CA GLU A 342 38.57 -34.46 -0.46
C GLU A 342 39.45 -34.62 -1.71
N LEU A 343 40.53 -33.85 -1.78
CA LEU A 343 41.49 -33.96 -2.87
C LEU A 343 42.60 -34.92 -2.47
N GLY A 344 42.77 -35.97 -3.29
CA GLY A 344 43.97 -36.81 -3.22
C GLY A 344 45.22 -35.96 -3.50
N ALA A 345 46.27 -36.16 -2.70
CA ALA A 345 47.54 -35.45 -2.84
C ALA A 345 48.07 -35.51 -4.29
N GLY A 346 48.54 -34.36 -4.81
CA GLY A 346 49.19 -34.26 -6.13
C GLY A 346 48.32 -33.72 -7.27
N GLY A 347 47.18 -33.09 -6.98
CA GLY A 347 46.29 -32.48 -7.97
C GLY A 347 46.53 -30.98 -8.17
N TRP A 348 46.31 -30.50 -9.39
CA TRP A 348 46.14 -29.07 -9.68
C TRP A 348 44.63 -28.75 -9.63
N ILE A 349 44.23 -27.76 -8.85
CA ILE A 349 42.86 -27.22 -8.85
C ILE A 349 42.89 -25.96 -9.71
N ASN A 350 41.94 -25.82 -10.63
CA ASN A 350 41.73 -24.53 -11.30
C ASN A 350 40.78 -23.70 -10.45
N ASP A 351 41.32 -22.85 -9.58
CA ASP A 351 40.56 -21.84 -8.87
C ASP A 351 40.21 -20.72 -9.86
N PRO A 352 38.93 -20.34 -10.03
CA PRO A 352 38.54 -19.30 -10.99
C PRO A 352 39.09 -17.91 -10.63
N VAL A 353 39.50 -17.70 -9.38
CA VAL A 353 40.11 -16.46 -8.88
C VAL A 353 41.63 -16.55 -8.88
N GLU A 354 42.24 -17.64 -8.39
CA GLU A 354 43.70 -17.75 -8.24
C GLU A 354 44.43 -18.54 -9.34
N GLY A 355 43.71 -19.13 -10.30
CA GLY A 355 44.27 -19.98 -11.35
C GLY A 355 44.61 -21.39 -10.86
N TRP A 356 45.55 -22.06 -11.52
CA TRP A 356 45.92 -23.44 -11.15
C TRP A 356 46.74 -23.48 -9.84
N ILE A 357 46.11 -23.90 -8.75
CA ILE A 357 46.74 -24.13 -7.44
C ILE A 357 47.19 -25.59 -7.35
N TYR A 358 48.48 -25.83 -7.10
CA TYR A 358 48.99 -27.18 -6.85
C TYR A 358 48.84 -27.55 -5.38
N VAL A 359 48.13 -28.63 -5.09
CA VAL A 359 47.96 -29.15 -3.73
C VAL A 359 48.92 -30.32 -3.52
N SER A 360 50.06 -30.03 -2.90
CA SER A 360 51.18 -30.99 -2.77
C SER A 360 50.98 -32.06 -1.69
N ASP A 361 50.18 -31.79 -0.66
CA ASP A 361 49.94 -32.70 0.46
C ASP A 361 48.46 -33.10 0.58
N TRP A 362 48.18 -34.20 1.28
CA TRP A 362 46.83 -34.64 1.61
C TRP A 362 46.25 -33.67 2.65
N VAL A 363 45.72 -32.53 2.19
CA VAL A 363 45.13 -31.52 3.06
C VAL A 363 43.68 -31.91 3.30
N ALA A 364 43.37 -32.28 4.54
CA ALA A 364 42.00 -32.50 4.98
C ALA A 364 41.24 -31.18 4.85
N THR A 365 40.40 -31.05 3.81
CA THR A 365 39.34 -30.03 3.65
C THR A 365 39.72 -28.66 4.19
N GLU A 366 40.62 -27.95 3.52
CA GLU A 366 40.81 -26.52 3.78
C GLU A 366 39.70 -25.76 3.05
N THR A 367 38.61 -25.45 3.77
CA THR A 367 37.62 -24.49 3.27
C THR A 367 38.28 -23.11 3.22
N VAL A 368 38.73 -22.68 2.04
CA VAL A 368 39.21 -21.30 1.83
C VAL A 368 38.00 -20.37 1.89
N LYS A 369 37.74 -19.79 3.06
CA LYS A 369 36.68 -18.79 3.24
C LYS A 369 37.24 -17.41 2.91
N TYR A 370 36.84 -16.86 1.77
CA TYR A 370 36.97 -15.43 1.53
C TYR A 370 35.82 -14.70 2.22
N ASP A 371 36.04 -14.22 3.44
CA ASP A 371 35.11 -13.30 4.07
C ASP A 371 35.25 -11.92 3.41
N LEU A 372 34.47 -11.71 2.35
CA LEU A 372 34.36 -10.44 1.64
C LEU A 372 33.16 -9.63 2.12
N THR A 373 32.76 -9.78 3.38
CA THR A 373 31.69 -8.97 3.96
C THR A 373 32.07 -7.49 3.86
N ARG A 374 31.31 -6.74 3.07
CA ARG A 374 31.50 -5.31 2.84
C ARG A 374 30.39 -4.54 3.52
N SER A 375 30.75 -3.60 4.39
CA SER A 375 29.81 -2.58 4.86
C SER A 375 29.80 -1.40 3.90
N GLY A 376 28.63 -0.90 3.57
CA GLY A 376 28.44 0.36 2.87
C GLY A 376 27.37 1.21 3.55
N ASP A 377 27.39 2.50 3.25
CA ASP A 377 26.33 3.42 3.67
C ASP A 377 25.24 3.40 2.59
N MET A 378 23.99 3.23 2.99
CA MET A 378 22.82 3.38 2.12
C MET A 378 22.01 4.59 2.57
N THR A 379 21.54 5.38 1.62
CA THR A 379 20.57 6.45 1.83
C THR A 379 19.42 6.30 0.84
N ILE A 380 18.19 6.26 1.33
CA ILE A 380 16.98 6.18 0.53
C ILE A 380 16.21 7.47 0.74
N LYS A 381 15.99 8.24 -0.33
CA LYS A 381 15.22 9.48 -0.32
C LYS A 381 13.95 9.26 -1.11
N THR A 382 12.81 9.49 -0.48
CA THR A 382 11.53 9.48 -1.19
C THR A 382 10.90 10.86 -1.09
N ASN A 383 10.46 11.41 -2.21
CA ASN A 383 9.67 12.64 -2.24
C ASN A 383 8.41 12.39 -3.04
N SER A 384 7.25 12.72 -2.51
CA SER A 384 5.99 12.67 -3.24
C SER A 384 5.29 14.02 -3.17
N ILE A 385 4.67 14.41 -4.29
CA ILE A 385 3.77 15.55 -4.35
C ILE A 385 2.52 15.13 -5.11
N ALA A 386 1.35 15.46 -4.57
CA ALA A 386 0.08 15.31 -5.27
C ALA A 386 -0.72 16.63 -5.22
N LEU A 387 -1.23 17.03 -6.37
CA LEU A 387 -2.13 18.16 -6.54
C LEU A 387 -3.42 17.63 -7.15
N GLY A 388 -4.55 18.07 -6.63
CA GLY A 388 -5.82 17.68 -7.21
C GLY A 388 -6.86 18.78 -7.12
N ALA A 389 -7.75 18.82 -8.10
CA ALA A 389 -8.92 19.66 -8.08
C ALA A 389 -10.11 18.88 -8.64
N GLY A 390 -11.27 19.00 -8.01
CA GLY A 390 -12.48 18.32 -8.43
C GLY A 390 -13.74 19.08 -8.06
N PHE A 391 -14.85 18.62 -8.59
CA PHE A 391 -16.16 19.12 -8.23
C PHE A 391 -17.16 18.00 -7.96
N GLU A 392 -18.14 18.33 -7.12
CA GLU A 392 -19.33 17.54 -6.82
C GLU A 392 -20.54 18.36 -7.23
N ASN A 393 -21.35 17.84 -8.16
CA ASN A 393 -22.57 18.48 -8.63
C ASN A 393 -23.80 17.58 -8.38
N GLN A 394 -24.63 17.96 -7.43
CA GLN A 394 -25.93 17.34 -7.17
C GLN A 394 -26.95 17.85 -8.20
N MET A 395 -27.01 17.20 -9.37
CA MET A 395 -27.87 17.62 -10.48
C MET A 395 -29.36 17.60 -10.10
N ASN A 396 -29.76 16.65 -9.26
CA ASN A 396 -31.06 16.61 -8.59
C ASN A 396 -30.95 15.80 -7.29
N LYS A 397 -32.02 15.66 -6.50
CA LYS A 397 -32.01 14.94 -5.21
C LYS A 397 -31.50 13.48 -5.27
N ASP A 398 -31.60 12.86 -6.43
CA ASP A 398 -31.31 11.45 -6.65
C ASP A 398 -30.03 11.23 -7.46
N LEU A 399 -29.46 12.26 -8.09
CA LEU A 399 -28.32 12.13 -8.99
C LEU A 399 -27.19 13.13 -8.67
N MET A 400 -26.00 12.58 -8.44
CA MET A 400 -24.76 13.31 -8.23
C MET A 400 -23.76 12.94 -9.31
N LEU A 401 -23.10 13.96 -9.90
CA LEU A 401 -21.98 13.81 -10.82
C LEU A 401 -20.73 14.39 -10.18
N THR A 402 -19.60 13.71 -10.37
CA THR A 402 -18.30 14.20 -9.94
C THR A 402 -17.24 14.01 -11.02
N MET A 403 -16.32 14.95 -11.11
CA MET A 403 -15.16 14.90 -11.99
C MET A 403 -13.98 15.54 -11.26
N ALA A 404 -12.78 15.04 -11.53
CA ALA A 404 -11.57 15.62 -10.99
C ALA A 404 -10.39 15.53 -11.96
N ILE A 405 -9.31 16.21 -11.60
CA ILE A 405 -7.97 16.05 -12.14
C ILE A 405 -7.02 15.91 -10.96
N LYS A 406 -6.15 14.90 -11.01
CA LYS A 406 -5.09 14.68 -10.01
C LYS A 406 -3.76 14.51 -10.75
N TYR A 407 -2.75 15.22 -10.28
CA TYR A 407 -1.38 15.13 -10.75
C TYR A 407 -0.53 14.71 -9.57
N SER A 408 0.27 13.65 -9.72
CA SER A 408 1.26 13.28 -8.70
C SER A 408 2.62 13.01 -9.31
N VAL A 409 3.66 13.27 -8.53
CA VAL A 409 5.04 12.89 -8.81
C VAL A 409 5.57 12.20 -7.57
N GLU A 410 6.09 11.00 -7.75
CA GLU A 410 6.77 10.20 -6.73
C GLU A 410 8.19 9.98 -7.21
N GLU A 411 9.16 10.40 -6.40
CA GLU A 411 10.59 10.23 -6.65
C GLU A 411 11.16 9.34 -5.54
N GLU A 412 11.82 8.25 -5.90
CA GLU A 412 12.63 7.43 -5.01
C GLU A 412 14.07 7.44 -5.52
N GLN A 413 15.02 7.74 -4.64
CA GLN A 413 16.44 7.73 -4.94
C GLN A 413 17.15 6.89 -3.88
N THR A 414 17.83 5.84 -4.31
CA THR A 414 18.69 5.00 -3.48
C THR A 414 20.14 5.30 -3.81
N ASP A 415 20.85 5.92 -2.87
CA ASP A 415 22.29 6.13 -2.91
C ASP A 415 22.98 5.03 -2.08
N TYR A 416 23.85 4.24 -2.68
CA TYR A 416 24.61 3.19 -2.00
C TYR A 416 26.11 3.39 -2.22
N SER A 417 26.86 3.57 -1.13
CA SER A 417 28.31 3.77 -1.16
C SER A 417 29.00 2.63 -0.43
N ARG A 418 29.93 1.93 -1.09
CA ARG A 418 30.71 0.84 -0.48
C ARG A 418 32.17 0.92 -0.84
N ASP A 419 33.01 0.47 0.09
CA ASP A 419 34.40 0.16 -0.21
C ASP A 419 34.47 -1.22 -0.89
N GLY A 420 34.99 -1.22 -2.12
CA GLY A 420 35.39 -2.42 -2.84
C GLY A 420 36.88 -2.70 -2.67
N VAL A 421 37.21 -3.97 -2.50
CA VAL A 421 38.61 -4.45 -2.63
C VAL A 421 38.68 -5.22 -3.94
N TYR A 422 39.53 -4.76 -4.86
CA TYR A 422 39.88 -5.51 -6.06
C TYR A 422 41.29 -6.08 -5.88
N ARG A 423 41.39 -7.41 -5.80
CA ARG A 423 42.69 -8.09 -5.94
C ARG A 423 42.91 -8.33 -7.43
N VAL A 424 44.07 -7.89 -7.92
CA VAL A 424 44.51 -8.20 -9.29
C VAL A 424 45.50 -9.35 -9.17
N ASN A 425 45.22 -10.45 -9.87
CA ASN A 425 45.90 -11.74 -9.72
C ASN A 425 47.43 -11.70 -9.93
N ASP A 426 47.97 -10.65 -10.53
CA ASP A 426 49.38 -10.54 -10.91
C ASP A 426 50.19 -9.50 -10.12
N VAL A 427 49.58 -8.80 -9.14
CA VAL A 427 50.30 -7.77 -8.36
C VAL A 427 49.97 -7.89 -6.87
N PRO A 428 50.97 -7.94 -5.96
CA PRO A 428 50.74 -7.97 -4.51
C PRO A 428 50.11 -6.68 -3.93
N THR A 429 49.67 -5.76 -4.77
CA THR A 429 48.98 -4.53 -4.38
C THR A 429 47.47 -4.71 -4.52
N SER A 430 46.77 -4.74 -3.39
CA SER A 430 45.31 -4.60 -3.36
C SER A 430 44.91 -3.18 -3.75
N TYR A 431 44.01 -3.03 -4.73
CA TYR A 431 43.38 -1.75 -5.01
C TYR A 431 42.16 -1.60 -4.11
N LEU A 432 42.08 -0.45 -3.45
CA LEU A 432 40.83 0.00 -2.84
C LEU A 432 40.07 0.74 -3.92
N SER A 433 38.82 0.37 -4.14
CA SER A 433 37.87 1.10 -4.98
C SER A 433 36.74 1.60 -4.08
N ASN A 434 36.26 2.82 -4.27
CA ASN A 434 34.97 3.22 -3.72
C ASN A 434 33.93 3.13 -4.84
N ILE A 435 32.87 2.36 -4.62
CA ILE A 435 31.77 2.20 -5.56
C ILE A 435 30.56 2.93 -4.99
N GLN A 436 30.06 3.89 -5.74
CA GLN A 436 28.83 4.61 -5.46
C GLN A 436 27.80 4.27 -6.53
N ASP A 437 26.76 3.54 -6.14
CA ASP A 437 25.62 3.21 -6.96
C ASP A 437 24.48 4.16 -6.60
N MET A 438 23.86 4.78 -7.61
CA MET A 438 22.69 5.63 -7.46
C MET A 438 21.62 5.13 -8.42
N GLU A 439 20.48 4.79 -7.86
CA GLU A 439 19.27 4.38 -8.57
C GLU A 439 18.22 5.43 -8.28
N LYS A 440 17.63 6.02 -9.32
CA LYS A 440 16.59 7.04 -9.20
C LYS A 440 15.42 6.70 -10.10
N ASP A 441 14.27 6.53 -9.47
CA ASP A 441 12.99 6.39 -10.14
C ASP A 441 12.12 7.62 -9.92
N THR A 442 11.48 8.08 -10.98
CA THR A 442 10.48 9.16 -10.94
C THR A 442 9.22 8.71 -11.66
N VAL A 443 8.13 8.53 -10.90
CA VAL A 443 6.81 8.16 -11.39
C VAL A 443 5.92 9.39 -11.39
N THR A 444 5.50 9.83 -12.58
CA THR A 444 4.55 10.93 -12.76
C THR A 444 3.20 10.39 -13.19
N ASN A 445 2.14 10.74 -12.47
CA ASN A 445 0.77 10.35 -12.79
C ASN A 445 -0.08 11.57 -13.13
N LEU A 446 -0.80 11.51 -14.25
CA LEU A 446 -1.94 12.37 -14.55
C LEU A 446 -3.21 11.51 -14.56
N ILE A 447 -4.14 11.83 -13.68
CA ILE A 447 -5.33 11.03 -13.41
C ILE A 447 -6.58 11.89 -13.64
N LEU A 448 -7.54 11.35 -14.40
CA LEU A 448 -8.77 12.03 -14.80
C LEU A 448 -9.99 11.19 -14.39
N PRO A 449 -10.38 11.18 -13.11
CA PRO A 449 -11.54 10.41 -12.66
C PRO A 449 -12.86 11.13 -12.96
N ILE A 450 -13.86 10.34 -13.38
CA ILE A 450 -15.27 10.71 -13.51
C ILE A 450 -16.12 9.69 -12.75
N GLY A 451 -17.10 10.18 -11.99
CA GLY A 451 -17.92 9.33 -11.12
C GLY A 451 -19.35 9.82 -11.05
N MET A 452 -20.27 8.90 -10.80
CA MET A 452 -21.69 9.17 -10.67
C MET A 452 -22.28 8.35 -9.53
N GLU A 453 -23.17 8.97 -8.74
CA GLU A 453 -23.98 8.30 -7.72
C GLU A 453 -25.46 8.57 -8.00
N TYR A 454 -26.24 7.50 -8.14
CA TYR A 454 -27.67 7.53 -8.41
C TYR A 454 -28.48 6.81 -7.33
N LYS A 455 -29.30 7.54 -6.59
CA LYS A 455 -30.23 7.03 -5.58
C LYS A 455 -31.51 6.57 -6.27
N ALA A 456 -31.49 5.34 -6.77
CA ALA A 456 -32.66 4.74 -7.43
C ALA A 456 -33.91 4.77 -6.55
N ASN A 457 -33.74 4.64 -5.23
CA ASN A 457 -34.80 4.86 -4.24
C ASN A 457 -34.18 5.14 -2.84
N LYS A 458 -35.00 5.21 -1.79
CA LYS A 458 -34.53 5.51 -0.41
C LYS A 458 -33.60 4.46 0.18
N TRP A 459 -33.66 3.21 -0.28
CA TRP A 459 -32.90 2.08 0.27
C TRP A 459 -31.78 1.61 -0.65
N MET A 460 -31.71 2.07 -1.91
CA MET A 460 -30.74 1.61 -2.91
C MET A 460 -30.06 2.77 -3.62
N THR A 461 -28.74 2.71 -3.70
CA THR A 461 -27.87 3.65 -4.41
C THR A 461 -26.98 2.89 -5.38
N LEU A 462 -26.88 3.35 -6.62
CA LEU A 462 -26.00 2.80 -7.64
C LEU A 462 -24.84 3.78 -7.87
N ARG A 463 -23.65 3.25 -8.11
CA ARG A 463 -22.44 4.02 -8.34
C ARG A 463 -21.70 3.45 -9.53
N MET A 464 -21.15 4.35 -10.33
CA MET A 464 -20.23 3.99 -11.40
C MET A 464 -19.20 5.08 -11.56
N GLY A 465 -18.02 4.70 -12.02
CA GLY A 465 -16.98 5.64 -12.38
C GLY A 465 -15.97 5.05 -13.34
N ALA A 466 -15.16 5.93 -13.90
CA ALA A 466 -14.01 5.59 -14.70
C ALA A 466 -12.86 6.51 -14.31
N SER A 467 -11.64 6.01 -14.36
CA SER A 467 -10.44 6.82 -14.19
C SER A 467 -9.46 6.53 -15.31
N HIS A 468 -9.09 7.57 -16.05
CA HIS A 468 -8.02 7.47 -17.03
C HIS A 468 -6.71 7.92 -16.37
N LYS A 469 -5.70 7.06 -16.41
CA LYS A 469 -4.39 7.30 -15.81
C LYS A 469 -3.31 7.27 -16.88
N ILE A 470 -2.49 8.32 -16.91
CA ILE A 470 -1.26 8.38 -17.70
C ILE A 470 -0.11 8.37 -16.72
N THR A 471 0.68 7.29 -16.74
CA THR A 471 1.85 7.11 -15.88
C THR A 471 3.11 7.18 -16.72
N THR A 472 3.99 8.11 -16.39
CA THR A 472 5.34 8.19 -16.93
C THR A 472 6.32 7.77 -15.85
N THR A 473 7.08 6.71 -16.10
CA THR A 473 8.18 6.27 -15.24
C THR A 473 9.48 6.63 -15.90
N GLU A 474 10.33 7.38 -15.21
CA GLU A 474 11.68 7.69 -15.62
C GLU A 474 12.66 7.02 -14.64
N SER A 475 13.58 6.21 -15.14
CA SER A 475 14.60 5.55 -14.33
C SER A 475 16.00 6.00 -14.77
N GLU A 476 16.85 6.30 -13.81
CA GLU A 476 18.25 6.69 -14.00
C GLU A 476 19.13 5.87 -13.05
N ASP A 477 20.00 5.05 -13.62
CA ASP A 477 21.01 4.31 -12.89
C ASP A 477 22.41 4.88 -13.17
N ARG A 478 23.16 5.09 -12.10
CA ARG A 478 24.51 5.65 -12.17
C ARG A 478 25.43 4.93 -11.19
N THR A 479 26.48 4.32 -11.73
CA THR A 479 27.58 3.75 -10.95
C THR A 479 28.85 4.58 -11.12
N THR A 480 29.38 5.09 -10.03
CA THR A 480 30.68 5.77 -9.98
C THR A 480 31.69 4.90 -9.24
N THR A 481 32.70 4.42 -9.95
CA THR A 481 33.83 3.67 -9.40
C THR A 481 35.06 4.56 -9.32
N THR A 482 35.54 4.81 -8.11
CA THR A 482 36.78 5.56 -7.85
C THR A 482 37.88 4.59 -7.45
N ASN A 483 38.88 4.41 -8.31
CA ASN A 483 40.02 3.50 -8.07
C ASN A 483 41.20 4.26 -7.45
N TYR A 484 41.74 3.72 -6.36
CA TYR A 484 42.94 4.24 -5.69
C TYR A 484 44.13 3.30 -5.89
N ALA A 485 45.23 3.83 -6.41
CA ALA A 485 46.50 3.12 -6.41
C ALA A 485 47.12 3.26 -5.01
N ALA A 486 47.25 2.13 -4.31
CA ALA A 486 47.95 2.08 -3.04
C ALA A 486 49.47 2.07 -3.31
N THR A 487 50.10 3.24 -3.36
CA THR A 487 51.57 3.34 -3.28
C THR A 487 51.90 3.80 -1.87
N TYR A 488 52.15 2.87 -0.95
CA TYR A 488 52.44 3.23 0.45
C TYR A 488 53.59 4.27 0.50
N PRO A 489 53.44 5.43 1.17
CA PRO A 489 52.37 5.83 2.10
C PRO A 489 51.23 6.72 1.51
N VAL A 490 51.19 6.97 0.20
CA VAL A 490 50.24 7.91 -0.43
C VAL A 490 49.18 7.16 -1.24
N LYS A 491 47.91 7.35 -0.90
CA LYS A 491 46.78 6.96 -1.76
C LYS A 491 46.69 7.96 -2.90
N THR A 492 47.02 7.55 -4.12
CA THR A 492 46.85 8.40 -5.31
C THR A 492 45.64 7.91 -6.09
N VAL A 493 44.63 8.77 -6.27
CA VAL A 493 43.48 8.46 -7.16
C VAL A 493 44.04 8.24 -8.55
N THR A 494 43.79 7.07 -9.12
CA THR A 494 44.35 6.69 -10.42
C THR A 494 43.34 6.92 -11.52
N THR A 495 42.07 6.60 -11.27
CA THR A 495 41.00 6.71 -12.26
C THR A 495 39.66 6.81 -11.55
N VAL A 496 38.81 7.73 -12.02
CA VAL A 496 37.39 7.78 -11.69
C VAL A 496 36.64 7.39 -12.95
N MET A 497 35.86 6.31 -12.87
CA MET A 497 34.98 5.88 -13.95
C MET A 497 33.54 6.10 -13.49
N THR A 498 32.78 6.84 -14.27
CA THR A 498 31.34 6.96 -14.06
C THR A 498 30.64 6.30 -15.23
N THR A 499 29.89 5.24 -14.95
CA THR A 499 28.94 4.65 -15.87
C THR A 499 27.58 5.28 -15.57
N VAL A 500 26.95 5.83 -16.60
CA VAL A 500 25.57 6.34 -16.53
C VAL A 500 24.80 5.50 -17.52
N ASP A 501 23.86 4.72 -17.02
CA ASP A 501 22.96 4.00 -17.90
C ASP A 501 22.02 5.01 -18.58
N PRO A 502 21.67 4.80 -19.85
CA PRO A 502 20.80 5.73 -20.55
C PRO A 502 19.46 5.80 -19.81
N LYS A 503 19.06 7.02 -19.44
CA LYS A 503 17.77 7.28 -18.81
C LYS A 503 16.66 6.56 -19.57
N SER A 504 15.94 5.67 -18.88
CA SER A 504 14.81 4.97 -19.45
C SER A 504 13.53 5.78 -19.21
N THR A 505 12.58 5.70 -20.13
CA THR A 505 11.28 6.38 -19.97
C THR A 505 10.18 5.49 -20.52
N THR A 506 9.25 5.11 -19.65
CA THR A 506 8.09 4.29 -20.01
C THR A 506 6.84 5.11 -19.80
N ILE A 507 5.91 5.07 -20.76
CA ILE A 507 4.61 5.74 -20.66
C ILE A 507 3.52 4.67 -20.76
N VAL A 508 2.77 4.48 -19.69
CA VAL A 508 1.62 3.59 -19.61
C VAL A 508 0.34 4.43 -19.58
N ARG A 509 -0.68 3.98 -20.31
CA ARG A 509 -2.02 4.56 -20.29
C ARG A 509 -2.99 3.47 -19.92
N ASP A 510 -3.78 3.73 -18.88
CA ASP A 510 -4.75 2.77 -18.38
C ASP A 510 -6.10 3.43 -18.13
N THR A 511 -7.18 2.65 -18.18
CA THR A 511 -8.53 3.12 -17.88
C THR A 511 -9.25 2.09 -17.04
N ASP A 512 -9.42 2.43 -15.77
CA ASP A 512 -10.11 1.62 -14.79
C ASP A 512 -11.58 1.99 -14.73
N TYR A 513 -12.44 0.98 -14.62
CA TYR A 513 -13.87 1.15 -14.42
C TYR A 513 -14.26 0.64 -13.05
N SER A 514 -15.16 1.35 -12.40
CA SER A 514 -15.62 1.02 -11.06
C SER A 514 -17.15 1.01 -11.03
N PHE A 515 -17.70 0.03 -10.30
CA PHE A 515 -19.13 -0.11 -10.10
C PHE A 515 -19.41 -0.47 -8.64
N GLY A 516 -20.45 0.13 -8.08
CA GLY A 516 -20.85 -0.09 -6.69
C GLY A 516 -22.37 -0.01 -6.50
N ALA A 517 -22.86 -0.69 -5.48
CA ALA A 517 -24.25 -0.62 -5.06
C ALA A 517 -24.31 -0.52 -3.54
N GLY A 518 -25.03 0.48 -3.03
CA GLY A 518 -25.26 0.70 -1.60
C GLY A 518 -26.70 0.40 -1.22
N PHE A 519 -26.89 -0.38 -0.18
CA PHE A 519 -28.17 -0.77 0.38
C PHE A 519 -28.31 -0.22 1.81
N LYS A 520 -29.20 0.75 1.98
CA LYS A 520 -29.59 1.25 3.30
C LYS A 520 -30.67 0.34 3.86
N VAL A 521 -30.25 -0.77 4.49
CA VAL A 521 -31.15 -1.79 5.06
C VAL A 521 -32.00 -1.20 6.18
N THR A 522 -31.37 -0.39 7.04
CA THR A 522 -32.05 0.41 8.07
C THR A 522 -31.37 1.78 8.19
N ASP A 523 -31.88 2.67 9.05
CA ASP A 523 -31.16 3.91 9.38
C ASP A 523 -29.81 3.67 10.06
N ASN A 524 -29.62 2.47 10.62
CA ASN A 524 -28.46 2.07 11.39
C ASN A 524 -27.53 1.10 10.66
N LEU A 525 -27.93 0.55 9.52
CA LEU A 525 -27.17 -0.44 8.77
C LEU A 525 -27.16 -0.09 7.28
N GLN A 526 -25.96 0.10 6.75
CA GLN A 526 -25.70 0.23 5.33
C GLN A 526 -24.79 -0.92 4.89
N ILE A 527 -25.12 -1.53 3.77
CA ILE A 527 -24.32 -2.56 3.10
C ILE A 527 -23.87 -2.00 1.76
N ASP A 528 -22.60 -2.09 1.42
CA ASP A 528 -22.08 -1.70 0.11
C ASP A 528 -21.47 -2.92 -0.58
N LEU A 529 -21.85 -3.12 -1.84
CA LEU A 529 -21.28 -4.10 -2.77
C LEU A 529 -20.41 -3.38 -3.79
N LEU A 530 -19.26 -3.96 -4.09
CA LEU A 530 -18.35 -3.50 -5.14
C LEU A 530 -18.02 -4.64 -6.10
N ASN A 531 -17.60 -4.26 -7.30
CA ASN A 531 -16.96 -5.14 -8.28
C ASN A 531 -17.80 -6.38 -8.63
N PHE A 532 -19.12 -6.21 -8.69
CA PHE A 532 -20.10 -7.21 -9.14
C PHE A 532 -20.26 -7.22 -10.67
N THR A 533 -19.17 -7.00 -11.41
CA THR A 533 -19.17 -6.94 -12.89
C THR A 533 -19.63 -8.27 -13.51
N ASN A 534 -19.32 -9.39 -12.87
CA ASN A 534 -19.87 -10.69 -13.19
C ASN A 534 -20.86 -11.14 -12.09
N LEU A 535 -22.16 -11.08 -12.37
CA LEU A 535 -23.20 -11.43 -11.39
C LEU A 535 -23.19 -12.91 -11.01
N THR A 536 -22.61 -13.77 -11.87
CA THR A 536 -22.52 -15.22 -11.63
C THR A 536 -21.26 -15.62 -10.88
N ASP A 537 -20.30 -14.71 -10.78
CA ASP A 537 -19.01 -14.93 -10.14
C ASP A 537 -18.87 -13.99 -8.94
N MET A 538 -19.22 -14.50 -7.76
CA MET A 538 -19.11 -13.73 -6.52
C MET A 538 -17.67 -13.56 -6.06
N SER A 539 -16.69 -14.18 -6.72
CA SER A 539 -15.30 -14.11 -6.30
C SER A 539 -14.70 -12.69 -6.39
N PHE A 540 -15.33 -11.84 -7.19
CA PHE A 540 -14.89 -10.45 -7.34
C PHE A 540 -15.64 -9.48 -6.43
N TRP A 541 -16.68 -9.96 -5.75
CA TRP A 541 -17.57 -9.09 -4.99
C TRP A 541 -16.93 -8.71 -3.65
N LYS A 542 -16.80 -7.41 -3.41
CA LYS A 542 -16.42 -6.92 -2.07
C LYS A 542 -17.68 -6.46 -1.33
N LEU A 543 -17.78 -6.87 -0.06
CA LEU A 543 -18.91 -6.57 0.82
C LEU A 543 -18.46 -5.76 2.04
N SER A 544 -18.99 -4.55 2.17
CA SER A 544 -18.82 -3.72 3.36
C SER A 544 -20.13 -3.61 4.13
N ALA A 545 -20.02 -3.58 5.46
CA ALA A 545 -21.13 -3.24 6.34
C ALA A 545 -20.72 -2.07 7.24
N THR A 546 -21.55 -1.04 7.25
CA THR A 546 -21.41 0.13 8.13
C THR A 546 -22.57 0.17 9.11
N LEU A 547 -22.23 0.05 10.40
CA LEU A 547 -23.17 0.14 11.51
C LEU A 547 -23.12 1.54 12.13
N LYS A 548 -24.26 2.20 12.19
CA LYS A 548 -24.46 3.52 12.79
C LYS A 548 -25.25 3.35 14.07
N PHE A 549 -24.71 3.77 15.21
CA PHE A 549 -25.46 3.77 16.46
C PHE A 549 -25.68 5.21 16.92
N TYR A 550 -26.94 5.57 17.10
CA TYR A 550 -27.31 6.81 17.77
C TYR A 550 -27.39 6.49 19.25
N GLY A 551 -26.53 7.12 20.05
CA GLY A 551 -26.66 7.01 21.49
C GLY A 551 -28.04 7.55 21.91
N ASN A 552 -28.70 6.90 22.87
CA ASN A 552 -29.95 7.39 23.48
C ASN A 552 -29.84 8.83 24.04
N SER A 553 -28.65 9.43 24.06
CA SER A 553 -28.49 10.85 24.32
C SER A 553 -29.16 11.75 23.27
N GLU A 554 -29.42 11.28 22.05
CA GLU A 554 -30.10 12.08 21.01
C GLU A 554 -31.61 11.83 20.94
N THR A 555 -32.08 10.63 21.27
CA THR A 555 -33.53 10.37 21.34
C THR A 555 -34.19 10.93 22.62
N SER A 556 -33.40 11.41 23.59
CA SER A 556 -33.91 12.12 24.78
C SER A 556 -33.23 13.47 25.05
N SER A 557 -32.51 14.05 24.09
CA SER A 557 -32.09 15.45 24.17
C SER A 557 -32.44 16.14 22.84
N GLY A 558 -33.37 17.08 22.78
CA GLY A 558 -33.75 17.95 23.90
C GLY A 558 -32.53 18.69 24.47
N ARG A 559 -31.38 18.64 23.79
CA ARG A 559 -30.31 19.62 23.88
C ARG A 559 -30.66 20.69 22.83
N SER A 560 -31.75 21.44 22.98
CA SER A 560 -31.71 22.57 23.91
C SER A 560 -30.48 22.48 24.81
N SER A 561 -29.32 22.92 24.28
CA SER A 561 -28.52 23.78 25.14
C SER A 561 -29.53 24.70 25.82
N LYS A 562 -29.35 25.03 27.09
CA LYS A 562 -29.91 26.27 27.56
C LYS A 562 -29.19 27.37 26.74
N ILE A 563 -29.51 27.48 25.45
CA ILE A 563 -29.82 28.71 24.77
C ILE A 563 -30.49 29.50 25.88
N ASN A 564 -29.72 30.42 26.44
CA ASN A 564 -30.21 31.37 27.42
C ASN A 564 -31.59 31.77 26.90
N THR A 565 -32.67 31.61 27.65
CA THR A 565 -34.05 31.61 27.11
C THR A 565 -34.36 32.78 26.18
N ASN A 566 -33.57 33.85 26.27
CA ASN A 566 -33.50 34.99 25.37
C ASN A 566 -33.06 34.65 23.93
N ASP A 567 -31.99 33.88 23.71
CA ASP A 567 -31.43 33.61 22.38
C ASP A 567 -32.37 32.73 21.53
N GLY A 568 -33.14 31.86 22.18
CA GLY A 568 -34.12 30.98 21.51
C GLY A 568 -35.33 31.76 21.05
N ALA A 569 -35.76 32.74 21.85
CA ALA A 569 -36.81 33.68 21.46
C ALA A 569 -36.36 34.57 20.28
N GLU A 570 -35.11 35.04 20.27
CA GLU A 570 -34.56 35.82 19.16
C GLU A 570 -34.44 35.01 17.87
N LEU A 571 -33.94 33.77 17.94
CA LEU A 571 -33.87 32.88 16.77
C LEU A 571 -35.26 32.54 16.22
N LYS A 572 -36.24 32.22 17.08
CA LYS A 572 -37.64 32.03 16.65
C LYS A 572 -38.18 33.27 15.96
N LYS A 573 -37.97 34.46 16.53
CA LYS A 573 -38.41 35.73 15.93
C LYS A 573 -37.74 36.00 14.58
N LYS A 574 -36.44 35.73 14.47
CA LYS A 574 -35.66 35.88 13.23
C LYS A 574 -36.18 34.97 12.13
N TYR A 575 -36.34 33.67 12.40
CA TYR A 575 -36.86 32.72 11.42
C TYR A 575 -38.32 33.00 11.08
N TRP A 576 -39.14 33.40 12.05
CA TRP A 576 -40.54 33.79 11.80
C TRP A 576 -40.63 34.96 10.81
N THR A 577 -39.81 35.99 11.02
CA THR A 577 -39.77 37.16 10.13
C THR A 577 -39.34 36.79 8.71
N LYS A 578 -38.37 35.89 8.57
CA LYS A 578 -37.93 35.38 7.26
C LYS A 578 -39.02 34.53 6.60
N ALA A 579 -39.66 33.62 7.33
CA ALA A 579 -40.71 32.76 6.81
C ALA A 579 -41.90 33.58 6.29
N VAL A 580 -42.38 34.56 7.06
CA VAL A 580 -43.48 35.45 6.65
C VAL A 580 -43.09 36.29 5.44
N ARG A 581 -41.85 36.78 5.37
CA ARG A 581 -41.35 37.54 4.21
C ARG A 581 -41.36 36.71 2.93
N GLU A 582 -40.87 35.47 2.99
CA GLU A 582 -40.86 34.57 1.82
C GLU A 582 -42.28 34.13 1.44
N TYR A 583 -43.14 33.87 2.42
CA TYR A 583 -44.55 33.53 2.18
C TYR A 583 -45.28 34.66 1.44
N ASN A 584 -45.07 35.91 1.83
CA ASN A 584 -45.68 37.08 1.18
C ASN A 584 -45.16 37.32 -0.24
N LYS A 585 -43.99 36.79 -0.59
CA LYS A 585 -43.45 36.78 -1.96
C LYS A 585 -43.92 35.58 -2.79
N ALA A 586 -44.89 34.80 -2.28
CA ALA A 586 -45.33 33.52 -2.86
C ALA A 586 -44.21 32.47 -2.98
N ASN A 587 -43.12 32.61 -2.24
CA ASN A 587 -42.02 31.64 -2.20
C ASN A 587 -42.28 30.61 -1.09
N TYR A 588 -43.30 29.77 -1.29
CA TYR A 588 -43.85 28.90 -0.26
C TYR A 588 -42.87 27.83 0.24
N GLU A 589 -42.02 27.28 -0.62
CA GLU A 589 -41.00 26.29 -0.23
C GLU A 589 -39.98 26.87 0.75
N LYS A 590 -39.44 28.08 0.48
CA LYS A 590 -38.52 28.75 1.42
C LYS A 590 -39.24 29.18 2.69
N ALA A 591 -40.51 29.55 2.62
CA ALA A 591 -41.29 29.87 3.81
C ALA A 591 -41.44 28.66 4.74
N ILE A 592 -41.76 27.49 4.18
CA ILE A 592 -41.88 26.21 4.90
C ILE A 592 -40.57 25.87 5.59
N SER A 593 -39.43 25.92 4.88
CA SER A 593 -38.14 25.58 5.49
C SER A 593 -37.75 26.48 6.66
N TYR A 594 -38.13 27.77 6.63
CA TYR A 594 -37.92 28.65 7.78
C TYR A 594 -38.86 28.36 8.96
N TRP A 595 -40.10 27.92 8.71
CA TRP A 595 -41.00 27.49 9.79
C TRP A 595 -40.58 26.16 10.40
N GLU A 596 -40.03 25.23 9.62
CA GLU A 596 -39.45 23.98 10.12
C GLU A 596 -38.28 24.28 11.07
N LYS A 597 -37.41 25.25 10.75
CA LYS A 597 -36.37 25.73 11.67
C LYS A 597 -36.89 26.28 12.99
N ILE A 598 -38.13 26.79 13.03
CA ILE A 598 -38.77 27.20 14.29
C ILE A 598 -39.24 25.98 15.08
N LEU A 599 -39.72 24.94 14.40
CA LEU A 599 -40.14 23.68 15.01
C LEU A 599 -38.95 22.88 15.55
N ASP A 600 -37.76 23.03 14.97
CA ASP A 600 -36.53 22.49 15.54
C ASP A 600 -36.20 23.12 16.91
N ILE A 601 -36.55 24.41 17.11
CA ILE A 601 -36.33 25.14 18.38
C ILE A 601 -37.51 24.89 19.36
N ASP A 602 -38.73 24.87 18.86
CA ASP A 602 -39.98 24.73 19.61
C ASP A 602 -40.94 23.81 18.84
N PRO A 603 -40.84 22.49 19.04
CA PRO A 603 -41.66 21.50 18.32
C PRO A 603 -43.17 21.71 18.51
N GLY A 604 -43.57 22.39 19.58
CA GLY A 604 -44.95 22.73 19.90
C GLY A 604 -45.43 24.06 19.31
N HIS A 605 -44.65 24.75 18.47
CA HIS A 605 -44.98 26.08 17.94
C HIS A 605 -46.17 26.03 16.95
N LYS A 606 -47.39 26.05 17.49
CA LYS A 606 -48.67 25.91 16.76
C LYS A 606 -48.78 26.82 15.53
N ALA A 607 -48.28 28.05 15.62
CA ALA A 607 -48.37 29.02 14.53
C ALA A 607 -47.52 28.62 13.31
N SER A 608 -46.36 27.98 13.53
CA SER A 608 -45.53 27.48 12.43
C SER A 608 -46.19 26.29 11.74
N LEU A 609 -46.73 25.33 12.51
CA LEU A 609 -47.45 24.17 11.96
C LEU A 609 -48.62 24.59 11.07
N GLN A 610 -49.46 25.53 11.55
CA GLN A 610 -50.59 26.05 10.77
C GLN A 610 -50.14 26.76 9.49
N ARG A 611 -49.03 27.51 9.55
CA ARG A 611 -48.49 28.24 8.40
C ARG A 611 -47.88 27.31 7.35
N ILE A 612 -47.22 26.24 7.77
CA ILE A 612 -46.72 25.19 6.86
C ILE A 612 -47.90 24.56 6.11
N GLU A 613 -48.97 24.17 6.82
CA GLU A 613 -50.17 23.61 6.19
C GLU A 613 -50.81 24.59 5.19
N GLN A 614 -50.88 25.88 5.53
CA GLN A 614 -51.38 26.92 4.63
C GLN A 614 -50.51 27.08 3.38
N ALA A 615 -49.18 27.13 3.54
CA ALA A 615 -48.25 27.24 2.41
C ALA A 615 -48.31 26.03 1.49
N GLN A 616 -48.43 24.82 2.04
CA GLN A 616 -48.64 23.59 1.27
C GLN A 616 -49.95 23.62 0.47
N LYS A 617 -51.03 24.16 1.04
CA LYS A 617 -52.30 24.36 0.31
C LYS A 617 -52.16 25.38 -0.81
N MET A 618 -51.43 26.47 -0.59
CA MET A 618 -51.19 27.47 -1.63
C MET A 618 -50.34 26.92 -2.77
N MET A 619 -49.29 26.14 -2.49
CA MET A 619 -48.48 25.48 -3.53
C MET A 619 -49.34 24.62 -4.47
N LYS A 620 -50.27 23.83 -3.92
CA LYS A 620 -51.19 23.01 -4.72
C LYS A 620 -52.13 23.79 -5.63
N ASN A 621 -52.39 25.06 -5.34
CA ASN A 621 -53.24 25.91 -6.18
C ASN A 621 -52.46 26.62 -7.31
N TYR A 622 -51.13 26.54 -7.30
CA TYR A 622 -50.24 27.11 -8.32
C TYR A 622 -49.67 26.06 -9.28
N GLU A 623 -49.89 24.77 -9.01
CA GLU A 623 -49.75 23.67 -9.97
C GLU A 623 -51.03 23.54 -10.80
#